data_AF-A0A1G0SGH4-F1
#
_entry.id   AF-A0A1G0SGH4-F1
#
_cell.length_a   1.000
_cell.length_b   1.000
_cell.length_c   1.000
_cell.angle_alpha   90.00
_cell.angle_beta   90.00
_cell.angle_gamma   90.00
#
_symmetry.space_group_name_H-M   'P 1'
#
loop_
_entity.id
_entity.type
_entity.pdbx_description
1 polymer ?
#
loop_
_entity_poly.entity_id
_entity_poly.type
_entity_poly.pdbx_seq_one_letter_code
_entity_poly.pdbx_strand_id
1 'polypeptide(L)'
;MQVHLYSTAECSLCQKAQVLLEKLQKEFLFDLKYTTLTEDHPRFADWHIAVPVVVINDKRELKSVIDEAELRKVIREERPPTKLYYFGKFLEALGFLTVAVGLMAGMQGDMYTDLYFFIGGIAVFGAGRMIEKREMRRD
;
A
#
# COMPACT_ATOMS: atom_id res chain seq x y z
N MET A 1 -0.09 -1.66 8.75
CA MET A 1 -0.34 -0.21 8.61
C MET A 1 -0.71 0.33 9.99
N GLN A 2 -0.13 1.44 10.43
CA GLN A 2 -0.49 2.10 11.70
C GLN A 2 -1.38 3.31 11.41
N VAL A 3 -2.50 3.42 12.11
CA VAL A 3 -3.44 4.53 12.02
C VAL A 3 -3.61 5.12 13.41
N HIS A 4 -3.30 6.40 13.58
CA HIS A 4 -3.45 7.12 14.85
C HIS A 4 -4.60 8.11 14.73
N LEU A 5 -5.60 7.99 15.60
CA LEU A 5 -6.65 8.97 15.76
C LEU A 5 -6.30 9.87 16.94
N TYR A 6 -6.09 11.15 16.66
CA TYR A 6 -5.91 12.19 17.65
C TYR A 6 -7.23 12.91 17.91
N SER A 7 -7.55 13.07 19.19
CA SER A 7 -8.82 13.59 19.69
C SER A 7 -8.61 14.54 20.87
N THR A 8 -9.65 15.30 21.25
CA THR A 8 -9.68 16.09 22.50
C THR A 8 -10.72 15.51 23.46
N ALA A 9 -10.71 15.94 24.73
CA ALA A 9 -11.54 15.36 25.80
C ALA A 9 -13.05 15.41 25.53
N GLU A 10 -13.53 16.38 24.74
CA GLU A 10 -14.96 16.58 24.46
C GLU A 10 -15.23 16.81 22.96
N CYS A 11 -14.93 15.80 22.13
CA CYS A 11 -15.09 15.88 20.69
C CYS A 11 -16.13 14.88 20.15
N SER A 12 -17.33 15.36 19.83
CA SER A 12 -18.41 14.55 19.24
C SER A 12 -18.08 14.05 17.82
N LEU A 13 -17.30 14.81 17.06
CA LEU A 13 -16.82 14.40 15.73
C LEU A 13 -15.78 13.27 15.82
N CYS A 14 -15.01 13.23 16.90
CA CYS A 14 -13.97 12.23 17.12
C CYS A 14 -14.58 10.85 17.42
N GLN A 15 -15.72 10.82 18.11
CA GLN A 15 -16.50 9.58 18.28
C GLN A 15 -16.99 9.03 16.94
N LYS A 16 -17.47 9.90 16.04
CA LYS A 16 -17.88 9.47 14.69
C LYS A 16 -16.70 8.91 13.89
N ALA A 17 -15.55 9.59 13.93
CA ALA A 17 -14.33 9.12 13.28
C ALA A 17 -13.84 7.79 13.85
N GLN A 18 -13.94 7.59 15.17
CA GLN A 18 -13.61 6.33 15.82
C GLN A 18 -14.48 5.19 15.31
N VAL A 19 -15.82 5.35 15.33
CA VAL A 19 -16.77 4.34 14.84
C VAL A 19 -16.49 4.00 13.36
N LEU A 20 -16.17 5.01 12.56
CA LEU A 20 -15.81 4.84 11.16
C LEU A 20 -14.53 4.01 10.99
N LEU A 21 -13.48 4.32 11.74
CA LEU A 21 -12.21 3.60 11.70
C LEU A 21 -12.37 2.16 12.20
N GLU A 22 -13.13 1.93 13.26
CA GLU A 22 -13.44 0.58 13.77
C GLU A 22 -14.22 -0.24 12.73
N LYS A 23 -15.15 0.38 11.99
CA LYS A 23 -15.85 -0.26 10.86
C LYS A 23 -14.85 -0.65 9.77
N LEU A 24 -13.97 0.26 9.36
CA LEU A 24 -12.96 0.01 8.34
C LEU A 24 -11.92 -1.02 8.79
N GLN A 25 -11.63 -1.13 10.08
CA GLN A 25 -10.71 -2.14 10.62
C GLN A 25 -11.21 -3.57 10.39
N LYS A 26 -12.53 -3.78 10.21
CA LYS A 26 -13.10 -5.08 9.84
C LYS A 26 -12.83 -5.45 8.38
N GLU A 27 -12.65 -4.45 7.51
CA GLU A 27 -12.39 -4.63 6.09
C GLU A 27 -10.89 -4.56 5.74
N PHE A 28 -10.12 -3.83 6.54
CA PHE A 28 -8.72 -3.53 6.29
C PHE A 28 -7.88 -3.87 7.53
N LEU A 29 -6.77 -4.58 7.30
CA LEU A 29 -5.82 -4.91 8.36
C LEU A 29 -4.93 -3.70 8.70
N PHE A 30 -5.28 -2.99 9.78
CA PHE A 30 -4.45 -1.95 10.36
C PHE A 30 -4.57 -1.88 11.89
N ASP A 31 -3.50 -1.38 12.51
CA ASP A 31 -3.45 -1.11 13.95
C ASP A 31 -3.98 0.31 14.21
N LEU A 32 -5.03 0.41 15.02
CA LEU A 32 -5.68 1.68 15.35
C LEU A 32 -5.26 2.10 16.76
N LYS A 33 -4.59 3.25 16.85
CA LYS A 33 -4.20 3.86 18.13
C LYS A 33 -5.02 5.12 18.36
N TYR A 34 -5.61 5.22 19.55
CA TYR A 34 -6.33 6.41 19.98
C TYR A 34 -5.46 7.20 20.95
N THR A 35 -5.24 8.48 20.66
CA THR A 35 -4.44 9.38 21.51
C THR A 35 -5.22 10.67 21.75
N THR A 36 -5.41 11.02 23.02
CA THR A 36 -5.92 12.35 23.39
C THR A 36 -4.78 13.37 23.29
N LEU A 37 -4.98 14.42 22.51
CA LEU A 37 -4.07 15.54 22.38
C LEU A 37 -4.00 16.32 23.70
N THR A 38 -2.77 16.53 24.19
CA THR A 38 -2.44 17.37 25.34
C THR A 38 -1.50 18.49 24.90
N GLU A 39 -1.41 19.56 25.71
CA GLU A 39 -0.58 20.74 25.42
C GLU A 39 0.90 20.41 25.21
N ASP A 40 1.40 19.34 25.83
CA ASP A 40 2.79 18.85 25.68
C ASP A 40 3.07 18.24 24.29
N HIS A 41 2.04 17.97 23.50
CA HIS A 41 2.22 17.38 22.17
C HIS A 41 2.86 18.40 21.22
N PRO A 42 3.94 18.07 20.48
CA PRO A 42 4.65 19.03 19.62
C PRO A 42 3.79 19.71 18.56
N ARG A 43 2.68 19.07 18.20
CA ARG A 43 1.72 19.54 17.19
C ARG A 43 0.39 20.00 17.78
N PHE A 44 0.33 20.20 19.09
CA PHE A 44 -0.90 20.60 19.77
C PHE A 44 -1.47 21.87 19.14
N ALA A 45 -0.67 22.92 18.97
CA ALA A 45 -1.08 24.20 18.41
C ALA A 45 -1.82 24.07 17.05
N ASP A 46 -1.40 23.13 16.19
CA ASP A 46 -2.02 22.94 14.88
C ASP A 46 -3.19 21.95 14.91
N TRP A 47 -3.11 20.92 15.75
CA TRP A 47 -4.04 19.79 15.71
C TRP A 47 -5.24 19.94 16.64
N HIS A 48 -5.10 20.65 17.77
CA HIS A 48 -6.18 20.80 18.75
C HIS A 48 -7.44 21.48 18.17
N ILE A 49 -7.27 22.42 17.22
CA ILE A 49 -8.39 23.09 16.51
C ILE A 49 -8.92 22.27 15.31
N ALA A 50 -8.17 21.27 14.85
CA ALA A 50 -8.45 20.54 13.62
C ALA A 50 -8.90 19.10 13.88
N VAL A 51 -9.20 18.76 15.13
CA VAL A 51 -9.67 17.42 15.52
C VAL A 51 -11.03 17.09 14.87
N PRO A 52 -11.29 15.82 14.51
CA PRO A 52 -10.37 14.68 14.61
C PRO A 52 -9.22 14.77 13.60
N VAL A 53 -8.02 14.36 14.03
CA VAL A 53 -6.86 14.23 13.14
C VAL A 53 -6.48 12.77 13.04
N VAL A 54 -6.52 12.20 11.83
CA VAL A 54 -6.10 10.83 11.55
C VAL A 54 -4.75 10.85 10.85
N VAL A 55 -3.78 10.15 11.41
CA VAL A 55 -2.44 10.01 10.87
C VAL A 55 -2.21 8.57 10.44
N ILE A 56 -1.87 8.38 9.18
CA ILE A 56 -1.63 7.05 8.59
C ILE A 56 -0.13 6.91 8.30
N ASN A 57 0.47 5.83 8.82
CA ASN A 57 1.89 5.51 8.70
C ASN A 57 2.84 6.68 9.06
N ASP A 58 2.44 7.55 10.00
CA ASP A 58 3.18 8.76 10.41
C ASP A 58 3.50 9.75 9.27
N LYS A 59 2.80 9.63 8.13
CA LYS A 59 3.06 10.42 6.92
C LYS A 59 1.86 11.22 6.46
N ARG A 60 0.70 10.58 6.31
CA ARG A 60 -0.49 11.23 5.75
C ARG A 60 -1.40 11.67 6.89
N GLU A 61 -1.69 12.96 6.94
CA GLU A 61 -2.60 13.59 7.88
C GLU A 61 -3.94 13.89 7.20
N LEU A 62 -5.02 13.41 7.79
CA LEU A 62 -6.38 13.81 7.46
C LEU A 62 -6.93 14.58 8.65
N LYS A 63 -7.30 15.85 8.43
CA LYS A 63 -7.81 16.75 9.46
C LYS A 63 -9.30 17.01 9.21
N SER A 64 -10.06 17.34 10.26
CA SER A 64 -11.48 17.76 10.19
C SER A 64 -12.48 16.64 9.87
N VAL A 65 -13.64 16.96 9.29
CA VAL A 65 -14.75 16.04 8.99
C VAL A 65 -14.29 15.02 7.96
N ILE A 66 -14.05 13.80 8.44
CA ILE A 66 -13.61 12.69 7.62
C ILE A 66 -14.83 12.03 6.97
N ASP A 67 -14.93 12.14 5.65
CA ASP A 67 -15.89 11.34 4.87
C ASP A 67 -15.43 9.88 4.79
N GLU A 68 -16.38 8.95 4.83
CA GLU A 68 -16.12 7.51 4.72
C GLU A 68 -15.43 7.18 3.40
N ALA A 69 -15.88 7.78 2.30
CA ALA A 69 -15.35 7.50 0.97
C ALA A 69 -13.89 7.98 0.84
N GLU A 70 -13.59 9.16 1.36
CA GLU A 70 -12.24 9.71 1.35
C GLU A 70 -11.30 8.88 2.23
N LEU A 71 -11.69 8.58 3.46
CA LEU A 71 -10.89 7.76 4.37
C LEU A 71 -10.59 6.38 3.79
N ARG A 72 -11.61 5.74 3.20
CA ARG A 72 -11.47 4.42 2.57
C ARG A 72 -10.51 4.47 1.38
N LYS A 73 -10.58 5.52 0.56
CA LYS A 73 -9.65 5.72 -0.55
C LYS A 73 -8.21 5.85 -0.05
N VAL A 74 -7.99 6.66 0.97
CA VAL A 74 -6.65 6.85 1.54
C VAL A 74 -6.10 5.55 2.16
N ILE A 75 -6.91 4.84 2.95
CA ILE A 75 -6.50 3.55 3.57
C ILE A 75 -6.16 2.50 2.49
N ARG A 76 -6.86 2.52 1.36
CA ARG A 76 -6.56 1.65 0.22
C ARG A 76 -5.25 2.04 -0.47
N GLU A 77 -4.98 3.34 -0.64
CA GLU A 77 -3.73 3.83 -1.24
C GLU A 77 -2.50 3.55 -0.38
N GLU A 78 -2.63 3.64 0.94
CA GLU A 78 -1.55 3.44 1.92
C GLU A 78 -1.34 1.96 2.32
N ARG A 79 -2.08 1.03 1.70
CA ARG A 79 -1.86 -0.39 1.94
C ARG A 79 -0.45 -0.78 1.47
N PRO A 80 0.36 -1.41 2.33
CA PRO A 80 1.63 -1.94 1.89
C PRO A 80 1.39 -3.04 0.84
N PRO A 81 2.15 -3.06 -0.26
CA PRO A 81 2.09 -4.15 -1.22
C PRO A 81 2.38 -5.49 -0.52
N THR A 82 1.59 -6.51 -0.83
CA THR A 82 1.73 -7.83 -0.22
C THR A 82 2.98 -8.55 -0.74
N LYS A 83 3.41 -9.61 -0.03
CA LYS A 83 4.52 -10.47 -0.51
C LYS A 83 4.27 -11.02 -1.92
N LEU A 84 3.00 -11.23 -2.28
CA LEU A 84 2.61 -11.74 -3.60
C LEU A 84 2.85 -10.71 -4.71
N TYR A 85 2.61 -9.41 -4.44
CA TYR A 85 2.97 -8.32 -5.34
C TYR A 85 4.47 -8.31 -5.63
N TYR A 86 5.30 -8.37 -4.58
CA TYR A 86 6.75 -8.41 -4.73
C TYR A 86 7.25 -9.66 -5.46
N PHE A 87 6.62 -10.81 -5.22
CA PHE A 87 6.92 -12.03 -5.97
C PHE A 87 6.59 -11.88 -7.46
N GLY A 88 5.45 -11.26 -7.79
CA GLY A 88 5.10 -10.92 -9.18
C GLY A 88 6.16 -10.03 -9.83
N LYS A 89 6.60 -8.95 -9.15
CA LYS A 89 7.67 -8.07 -9.63
C LYS A 89 9.02 -8.75 -9.78
N PHE A 90 9.35 -9.65 -8.87
CA PHE A 90 10.56 -10.46 -8.97
C PHE A 90 10.53 -11.35 -10.22
N LEU A 91 9.40 -12.00 -10.50
CA LEU A 91 9.24 -12.80 -11.72
C LEU A 91 9.32 -11.94 -12.99
N GLU A 92 8.74 -10.74 -12.99
CA GLU A 92 8.91 -9.79 -14.11
C GLU A 92 10.39 -9.48 -14.36
N ALA A 93 11.15 -9.13 -13.32
CA ALA A 93 12.58 -8.85 -13.42
C ALA A 93 13.38 -10.08 -13.88
N LEU A 94 13.05 -11.26 -13.37
CA LEU A 94 13.69 -12.52 -13.77
C LEU A 94 13.41 -12.84 -15.24
N GLY A 95 12.19 -12.61 -15.73
CA GLY A 95 11.83 -12.76 -17.13
C GLY A 95 12.66 -11.86 -18.03
N PHE A 96 12.80 -10.57 -17.68
CA PHE A 96 13.66 -9.63 -18.41
C PHE A 96 15.13 -10.08 -18.45
N LEU A 97 15.67 -10.49 -17.30
CA LEU A 97 17.04 -10.97 -17.20
C LEU A 97 17.27 -12.21 -18.08
N THR A 98 16.30 -13.14 -18.07
CA THR A 98 16.35 -14.37 -18.89
C THR A 98 16.41 -14.01 -20.38
N VAL A 99 15.58 -13.09 -20.85
CA VAL A 99 15.61 -12.61 -22.25
C VAL A 99 16.96 -11.97 -22.59
N ALA A 100 17.51 -11.12 -21.70
CA ALA A 100 18.79 -10.47 -21.93
C ALA A 100 19.95 -11.47 -22.05
N VAL A 101 19.98 -12.50 -21.19
CA VAL A 101 20.98 -13.57 -21.24
C VAL A 101 20.85 -14.40 -22.53
N GLY A 102 19.62 -14.72 -22.93
CA GLY A 102 19.36 -15.41 -24.20
C GLY A 102 19.94 -14.67 -25.39
N LEU A 103 19.66 -13.36 -25.46
CA LEU A 103 20.12 -12.51 -26.54
C LEU A 103 21.66 -12.43 -26.61
N MET A 104 22.33 -12.37 -25.45
CA MET A 104 23.80 -12.43 -25.39
C MET A 104 24.35 -13.77 -25.89
N ALA A 105 23.70 -14.89 -25.56
CA ALA A 105 24.09 -16.20 -26.06
C ALA A 105 23.86 -16.33 -27.58
N GLY A 106 22.78 -15.76 -28.09
CA GLY A 106 22.50 -15.68 -29.53
C GLY A 106 23.57 -14.91 -30.29
N MET A 107 24.07 -13.80 -29.74
CA MET A 107 25.19 -13.04 -30.32
C MET A 107 26.49 -13.84 -30.41
N GLN A 108 26.65 -14.91 -29.61
CA GLN A 108 27.80 -15.82 -29.67
C GLN A 108 27.63 -16.98 -30.66
N GLY A 109 26.51 -17.01 -31.39
CA GLY A 109 26.21 -18.00 -32.43
C GLY A 109 25.31 -19.15 -31.98
N ASP A 110 24.84 -19.17 -30.72
CA ASP A 110 23.90 -20.18 -30.23
C ASP A 110 22.44 -19.71 -30.36
N MET A 111 21.88 -19.94 -31.55
CA MET A 111 20.51 -19.52 -31.90
C MET A 111 19.44 -20.29 -31.11
N TYR A 112 19.68 -21.55 -30.73
CA TYR A 112 18.68 -22.34 -30.01
C TYR A 112 18.56 -21.86 -28.57
N THR A 113 19.69 -21.58 -27.91
CA THR A 113 19.71 -21.03 -26.57
C THR A 113 19.02 -19.65 -26.54
N ASP A 114 19.27 -18.79 -27.52
CA ASP A 114 18.55 -17.50 -27.63
C ASP A 114 17.02 -17.70 -27.67
N LEU A 115 16.53 -18.57 -28.57
CA LEU A 115 15.10 -18.83 -28.73
C LEU A 115 14.45 -19.35 -27.43
N TYR A 116 15.09 -20.30 -26.74
CA TYR A 116 14.55 -20.88 -25.51
C TYR A 116 14.50 -19.85 -24.37
N PHE A 117 15.55 -19.07 -24.20
CA PHE A 117 15.60 -18.03 -23.18
C PHE A 117 14.64 -16.87 -23.49
N PHE A 118 14.45 -16.54 -24.77
CA PHE A 118 13.48 -15.53 -25.20
C PHE A 118 12.05 -15.94 -24.85
N ILE A 119 11.62 -17.14 -25.28
CA ILE A 119 10.27 -17.65 -25.01
C ILE A 119 10.07 -17.87 -23.50
N GLY A 120 11.06 -18.48 -22.84
CA GLY A 120 11.02 -18.73 -21.40
C GLY A 120 10.91 -17.44 -20.60
N GLY A 121 11.71 -16.42 -20.93
CA GLY A 121 11.68 -15.12 -20.28
C GLY A 121 10.34 -14.40 -20.46
N ILE A 122 9.74 -14.44 -21.66
CA ILE A 122 8.39 -13.90 -21.90
C ILE A 122 7.34 -14.63 -21.05
N ALA A 123 7.42 -15.95 -20.97
CA ALA A 123 6.48 -16.74 -20.17
C ALA A 123 6.58 -16.40 -18.67
N VAL A 124 7.80 -16.32 -18.13
CA VAL A 124 8.05 -15.94 -16.73
C VAL A 124 7.57 -14.51 -16.45
N PHE A 125 7.86 -13.56 -17.35
CA PHE A 125 7.37 -12.18 -17.25
C PHE A 125 5.84 -12.13 -17.25
N GLY A 126 5.19 -12.85 -18.19
CA GLY A 126 3.75 -12.93 -18.29
C GLY A 126 3.09 -13.52 -17.04
N ALA A 127 3.70 -14.55 -16.44
CA ALA A 127 3.25 -15.13 -15.18
C ALA A 127 3.36 -14.11 -14.02
N GLY A 128 4.47 -13.40 -13.91
CA GLY A 128 4.66 -12.32 -12.93
C GLY A 128 3.59 -11.24 -13.05
N ARG A 129 3.35 -10.75 -14.27
CA ARG A 129 2.32 -9.75 -14.58
C ARG A 129 0.90 -10.24 -14.27
N MET A 130 0.63 -11.53 -14.47
CA MET A 130 -0.67 -12.13 -14.14
C MET A 130 -0.88 -12.19 -12.63
N ILE A 131 0.15 -12.55 -11.86
CA ILE A 131 0.11 -12.59 -10.39
C ILE A 131 -0.13 -11.18 -9.83
N GLU A 132 0.61 -10.18 -10.32
CA GLU A 132 0.43 -8.77 -9.92
C GLU A 132 -1.01 -8.30 -10.20
N LYS A 133 -1.54 -8.54 -11.41
CA LYS A 133 -2.89 -8.14 -11.77
C LYS A 133 -3.98 -8.86 -10.96
N ARG A 134 -3.76 -10.11 -10.55
CA ARG A 134 -4.71 -10.84 -9.71
C ARG A 134 -4.76 -10.25 -8.32
N GLU A 135 -3.62 -9.87 -7.75
CA GLU A 135 -3.58 -9.23 -6.44
C GLU A 135 -4.28 -7.86 -6.48
N MET A 136 -4.02 -7.04 -7.49
CA MET A 136 -4.71 -5.74 -7.64
C MET A 136 -6.23 -5.86 -7.87
N ARG A 137 -6.74 -7.01 -8.35
CA ARG A 137 -8.18 -7.27 -8.55
C ARG A 137 -8.86 -7.95 -7.37
N ARG A 138 -8.08 -8.43 -6.39
CA ARG A 138 -8.63 -9.09 -5.19
C ARG A 138 -9.12 -8.08 -4.15
N ASP A 139 -8.96 -6.78 -4.44
CA ASP A 139 -9.36 -5.60 -3.66
C ASP A 139 -10.49 -4.81 -4.31
#